data_AF-A0A9P4GDT1-F1
#
_entry.id   AF-A0A9P4GDT1-F1
#
_cell.length_a   1.000
_cell.length_b   1.000
_cell.length_c   1.000
_cell.angle_alpha   90.00
_cell.angle_beta   90.00
_cell.angle_gamma   90.00
#
_symmetry.space_group_name_H-M   'P 1'
#
loop_
_entity.id
_entity.type
_entity.pdbx_description
1 polymer ?
#
loop_
_entity_poly.entity_id
_entity_poly.type
_entity_poly.pdbx_seq_one_letter_code
_entity_poly.pdbx_strand_id
1 'polypeptide(L)'
;MPMESFRRGKSTPERARNGFALSPADKAISKKRPSLGKAAGRFQSRLLASLRVGRRSAGEQLAPSLSSPFLEALFRLPNELHIHILRELCVADVLALRRTCRSLNELITNNAPALVRYWVQHRMGNLHLRLYPAPRPNAADFPFLLAMRRRHIASIRLTRQLADILVGDALDQTCPRQRQLWTSAYERMMPLVFGVGYFLDEHRRLLLDRDLGRIRPRSHIGYLICTTAGITNQERKIMKKLDPPLRLQYFYMYCFIVQILRRKLRPSSHTGTVEKLLRGWSSQPPCAEDIAFFLILGGIGQIAKLLACPTYAERRRYLHAYRTHLSPHTSRCWRRHWRDIGVVSPALLDDIPCARIGVTQLDQIWEPLIAQMMGPRRREFTEQERLRYEELKISNKFINEVMGYDILRGRTADASDADDDAEEDERMQVRTTPM
;
A
#
# COMPACT_ATOMS: atom_id res chain seq x y z
N MET A 1 22.01 -49.68 -49.78
CA MET A 1 20.85 -50.21 -50.52
C MET A 1 19.66 -50.25 -49.57
N PRO A 2 18.45 -49.88 -50.00
CA PRO A 2 17.91 -48.52 -50.24
C PRO A 2 16.58 -48.34 -49.43
N MET A 3 15.75 -47.30 -49.48
CA MET A 3 15.35 -46.28 -50.47
C MET A 3 15.02 -44.97 -49.69
N GLU A 4 15.25 -43.73 -50.16
CA GLU A 4 14.60 -43.01 -51.28
C GLU A 4 13.06 -43.16 -51.27
N SER A 5 12.20 -42.18 -51.51
CA SER A 5 12.22 -40.75 -51.82
C SER A 5 10.73 -40.34 -51.85
N PHE A 6 10.37 -39.05 -51.75
CA PHE A 6 9.39 -38.43 -52.65
C PHE A 6 9.37 -36.90 -52.45
N ARG A 7 9.98 -36.24 -53.43
CA ARG A 7 9.62 -34.96 -54.10
C ARG A 7 8.10 -34.71 -54.15
N ARG A 8 7.51 -33.54 -54.43
CA ARG A 8 7.88 -32.13 -54.73
C ARG A 8 6.53 -31.50 -55.12
N GLY A 9 6.28 -30.24 -54.80
CA GLY A 9 5.13 -29.51 -55.37
C GLY A 9 5.17 -28.02 -55.05
N LYS A 10 5.72 -27.23 -55.98
CA LYS A 10 5.56 -25.76 -56.03
C LYS A 10 4.38 -25.43 -56.94
N SER A 11 3.55 -24.48 -56.55
CA SER A 11 2.88 -23.55 -57.46
C SER A 11 2.59 -22.22 -56.75
N THR A 12 3.16 -21.15 -57.29
CA THR A 12 2.73 -19.74 -57.18
C THR A 12 1.74 -19.46 -58.34
N PRO A 13 1.20 -18.24 -58.54
CA PRO A 13 0.87 -17.09 -57.66
C PRO A 13 -0.62 -16.69 -57.81
N GLU A 14 -1.12 -15.68 -57.08
CA GLU A 14 -1.89 -14.55 -57.67
C GLU A 14 -2.49 -13.61 -56.62
N ARG A 15 -2.81 -12.43 -57.09
CA ARG A 15 -2.81 -11.13 -56.43
C ARG A 15 -4.23 -10.59 -56.53
N ALA A 16 -4.85 -10.20 -55.42
CA ALA A 16 -6.02 -9.32 -55.45
C ALA A 16 -5.86 -8.21 -54.39
N ARG A 17 -5.51 -7.03 -54.89
CA ARG A 17 -5.73 -5.74 -54.22
C ARG A 17 -7.21 -5.40 -54.34
N ASN A 18 -7.80 -4.92 -53.25
CA ASN A 18 -8.76 -3.80 -53.14
C ASN A 18 -8.91 -3.55 -51.62
N GLY A 19 -8.82 -2.35 -51.06
CA GLY A 19 -8.97 -1.01 -51.60
C GLY A 19 -10.04 -0.28 -50.78
N PHE A 20 -9.58 0.47 -49.77
CA PHE A 20 -10.22 1.63 -49.10
C PHE A 20 -11.60 1.51 -48.42
N ALA A 21 -11.62 1.78 -47.11
CA ALA A 21 -12.45 2.83 -46.51
C ALA A 21 -11.98 3.18 -45.08
N LEU A 22 -11.43 4.38 -44.92
CA LEU A 22 -11.17 5.08 -43.67
C LEU A 22 -12.38 5.96 -43.34
N SER A 23 -12.81 5.99 -42.07
CA SER A 23 -13.25 7.24 -41.38
C SER A 23 -13.59 6.99 -39.89
N PRO A 24 -13.73 8.02 -39.03
CA PRO A 24 -12.73 8.28 -38.00
C PRO A 24 -13.33 8.51 -36.60
N ALA A 25 -12.71 8.00 -35.53
CA ALA A 25 -13.10 8.39 -34.18
C ALA A 25 -11.99 8.23 -33.14
N ASP A 26 -10.77 8.67 -33.44
CA ASP A 26 -9.74 8.89 -32.42
C ASP A 26 -9.45 10.39 -32.28
N LYS A 27 -10.25 11.05 -31.43
CA LYS A 27 -9.91 12.39 -30.93
C LYS A 27 -8.85 12.25 -29.84
N ALA A 28 -7.61 12.44 -30.28
CA ALA A 28 -6.45 12.72 -29.46
C ALA A 28 -6.67 13.90 -28.52
N ILE A 29 -6.52 13.71 -27.21
CA ILE A 29 -6.23 14.79 -26.25
C ILE A 29 -4.70 14.88 -26.12
N SER A 30 -4.09 15.55 -27.09
CA SER A 30 -2.70 16.00 -27.01
C SER A 30 -2.66 17.32 -26.21
N LYS A 31 -2.30 17.27 -24.93
CA LYS A 31 -1.94 18.49 -24.19
C LYS A 31 -0.55 18.94 -24.63
N LYS A 32 -0.54 19.86 -25.59
CA LYS A 32 0.62 20.69 -25.98
C LYS A 32 1.22 21.35 -24.72
N ARG A 33 2.47 21.04 -24.41
CA ARG A 33 3.33 21.91 -23.60
C ARG A 33 3.83 23.05 -24.50
N PRO A 34 3.67 24.33 -24.14
CA PRO A 34 4.42 25.37 -24.81
C PRO A 34 5.87 25.33 -24.30
N SER A 35 6.81 25.07 -25.21
CA SER A 35 8.21 25.40 -25.03
C SER A 35 8.37 26.91 -25.16
N LEU A 36 8.59 27.60 -24.05
CA LEU A 36 9.04 28.99 -24.06
C LEU A 36 10.48 29.01 -23.56
N GLY A 37 11.37 29.21 -24.54
CA GLY A 37 12.81 29.21 -24.35
C GLY A 37 13.32 30.46 -23.66
N LYS A 38 14.59 30.35 -23.25
CA LYS A 38 15.64 31.38 -23.42
C LYS A 38 15.37 32.81 -22.90
N ALA A 39 14.50 32.99 -21.90
CA ALA A 39 14.39 34.24 -21.12
C ALA A 39 14.68 34.07 -19.61
N ALA A 40 15.02 32.85 -19.15
CA ALA A 40 15.27 32.57 -17.74
C ALA A 40 16.71 32.84 -17.25
N GLY A 41 17.63 33.19 -18.17
CA GLY A 41 19.04 33.43 -17.84
C GLY A 41 19.35 34.80 -17.22
N ARG A 42 18.51 35.82 -17.44
CA ARG A 42 18.76 37.19 -16.94
C ARG A 42 18.10 37.52 -15.60
N PHE A 43 17.13 36.73 -15.15
CA PHE A 43 16.51 36.89 -13.82
C PHE A 43 17.29 36.17 -12.71
N GLN A 44 18.07 35.15 -13.04
CA GLN A 44 18.85 34.36 -12.07
C GLN A 44 20.17 35.03 -11.69
N SER A 45 20.74 35.88 -12.56
CA SER A 45 21.99 36.60 -12.28
C SER A 45 21.82 37.79 -11.32
N ARG A 46 20.61 38.37 -11.21
CA ARG A 46 20.35 39.49 -10.27
C ARG A 46 19.98 39.06 -8.86
N LEU A 47 19.40 37.86 -8.67
CA LEU A 47 19.06 37.33 -7.35
C LEU A 47 20.26 36.71 -6.61
N LEU A 48 21.26 36.21 -7.34
CA LEU A 48 22.52 35.76 -6.72
C LEU A 48 23.46 36.92 -6.36
N ALA A 49 23.24 38.11 -6.93
CA ALA A 49 23.99 39.32 -6.60
C ALA A 49 23.50 40.00 -5.31
N SER A 50 22.22 39.82 -4.93
CA SER A 50 21.64 40.46 -3.73
C SER A 50 21.91 39.72 -2.41
N LEU A 51 22.57 38.56 -2.45
CA LEU A 51 23.01 37.82 -1.26
C LEU A 51 24.51 37.99 -0.96
N ARG A 52 25.23 38.82 -1.73
CA ARG A 52 26.56 39.33 -1.38
C ARG A 52 26.48 40.81 -1.05
N VAL A 53 26.01 41.14 0.14
CA VAL A 53 26.18 42.50 0.69
C VAL A 53 27.58 42.61 1.27
N GLY A 54 28.50 43.10 0.43
CA GLY A 54 29.69 43.81 0.85
C GLY A 54 29.65 45.22 0.25
N ARG A 55 29.28 46.20 1.08
CA ARG A 55 29.50 47.67 0.96
C ARG A 55 29.71 48.24 -0.47
N ARG A 56 28.72 48.96 -1.01
CA ARG A 56 28.74 50.43 -1.27
C ARG A 56 27.70 50.89 -2.30
N SER A 57 27.23 52.10 -2.01
CA SER A 57 26.75 53.17 -2.89
C SER A 57 25.27 53.24 -3.27
N ALA A 58 24.80 54.48 -3.20
CA ALA A 58 23.45 54.96 -3.34
C ALA A 58 23.01 55.06 -4.81
N GLY A 59 21.68 55.09 -4.97
CA GLY A 59 21.03 55.74 -6.10
C GLY A 59 20.79 54.86 -7.31
N GLU A 60 19.73 54.05 -7.27
CA GLU A 60 18.96 53.75 -8.48
C GLU A 60 17.56 53.26 -8.12
N GLN A 61 16.57 54.09 -8.44
CA GLN A 61 15.15 53.76 -8.37
C GLN A 61 14.87 52.64 -9.39
N LEU A 62 14.70 51.42 -8.90
CA LEU A 62 14.21 50.29 -9.70
C LEU A 62 12.86 49.85 -9.15
N ALA A 63 11.91 49.76 -10.07
CA ALA A 63 10.49 49.47 -9.89
C ALA A 63 10.17 48.44 -8.79
N PRO A 64 9.03 48.58 -8.08
CA PRO A 64 8.64 47.67 -7.00
C PRO A 64 8.50 46.26 -7.57
N SER A 65 9.40 45.37 -7.13
CA SER A 65 9.28 43.95 -7.39
C SER A 65 7.93 43.45 -6.87
N LEU A 66 7.27 42.59 -7.66
CA LEU A 66 6.05 41.85 -7.34
C LEU A 66 6.25 40.85 -6.18
N SER A 67 7.04 41.18 -5.16
CA SER A 67 7.21 40.40 -3.94
C SER A 67 6.07 40.77 -2.99
N SER A 68 5.24 39.80 -2.66
CA SER A 68 4.25 39.96 -1.59
C SER A 68 4.93 40.51 -0.33
N PRO A 69 4.45 41.62 0.27
CA PRO A 69 5.06 42.21 1.46
C PRO A 69 5.09 41.24 2.64
N PHE A 70 4.12 40.32 2.67
CA PHE A 70 4.10 39.21 3.63
C PHE A 70 5.29 38.26 3.45
N LEU A 71 5.56 37.82 2.21
CA LEU A 71 6.68 36.90 1.96
C LEU A 71 8.02 37.56 2.26
N GLU A 72 8.15 38.85 1.95
CA GLU A 72 9.35 39.61 2.29
C GLU A 72 9.55 39.72 3.81
N ALA A 73 8.48 40.02 4.56
CA ALA A 73 8.53 40.02 6.02
C ALA A 73 8.86 38.62 6.57
N LEU A 74 8.25 37.56 6.01
CA LEU A 74 8.49 36.18 6.39
C LEU A 74 9.97 35.79 6.18
N PHE A 75 10.56 36.08 5.03
CA PHE A 75 11.95 35.73 4.75
C PHE A 75 12.98 36.52 5.57
N ARG A 76 12.60 37.69 6.12
CA ARG A 76 13.46 38.49 7.02
C ARG A 76 13.47 37.98 8.46
N LEU A 77 12.55 37.09 8.84
CA LEU A 77 12.53 36.54 10.20
C LEU A 77 13.79 35.68 10.46
N PRO A 78 14.27 35.60 11.72
CA PRO A 78 15.27 34.63 12.13
C PRO A 78 14.81 33.19 11.91
N ASN A 79 15.77 32.27 11.73
CA ASN A 79 15.52 30.85 11.48
C ASN A 79 14.67 30.21 12.59
N GLU A 80 14.83 30.66 13.83
CA GLU A 80 14.08 30.18 14.98
C GLU A 80 12.58 30.43 14.78
N LEU A 81 12.22 31.64 14.34
CA LEU A 81 10.82 31.99 14.05
C LEU A 81 10.28 31.21 12.85
N HIS A 82 11.10 30.94 11.83
CA HIS A 82 10.68 30.04 10.73
C HIS A 82 10.35 28.65 11.25
N ILE A 83 11.18 28.07 12.11
CA ILE A 83 10.93 26.74 12.70
C ILE A 83 9.65 26.78 13.54
N HIS A 84 9.46 27.82 14.35
CA HIS A 84 8.26 28.00 15.17
C HIS A 84 6.98 28.11 14.34
N ILE A 85 7.01 28.80 13.18
CA ILE A 85 5.85 28.89 12.29
C ILE A 85 5.62 27.54 11.60
N LEU A 86 6.67 26.94 11.04
CA LEU A 86 6.58 25.72 10.23
C LEU A 86 6.19 24.48 11.04
N ARG A 87 6.53 24.40 12.32
CA ARG A 87 6.21 23.24 13.17
C ARG A 87 4.72 23.15 13.53
N GLU A 88 3.99 24.27 13.47
CA GLU A 88 2.54 24.30 13.70
C GLU A 88 1.75 23.78 12.48
N LEU A 89 2.39 23.76 11.31
CA LEU A 89 1.81 23.22 10.09
C LEU A 89 1.82 21.70 10.10
N CYS A 90 0.78 21.08 9.53
CA CYS A 90 0.81 19.65 9.34
C CYS A 90 1.80 19.27 8.23
N VAL A 91 2.26 18.01 8.21
CA VAL A 91 3.21 17.53 7.18
C VAL A 91 2.64 17.70 5.76
N ALA A 92 1.31 17.76 5.59
CA ALA A 92 0.69 18.05 4.30
C ALA A 92 1.01 19.46 3.80
N ASP A 93 0.82 20.44 4.67
CA ASP A 93 0.95 21.85 4.35
C ASP A 93 2.41 22.20 4.12
N VAL A 94 3.32 21.68 4.95
CA VAL A 94 4.76 21.86 4.74
C VAL A 94 5.20 21.29 3.39
N LEU A 95 4.72 20.11 3.02
CA LEU A 95 5.03 19.53 1.71
C LEU A 95 4.36 20.28 0.55
N ALA A 96 3.20 20.90 0.77
CA ALA A 96 2.54 21.75 -0.22
C ALA A 96 3.30 23.08 -0.41
N LEU A 97 3.73 23.72 0.67
CA LEU A 97 4.53 24.95 0.66
C LEU A 97 5.86 24.77 -0.10
N ARG A 98 6.50 23.61 0.01
CA ARG A 98 7.70 23.29 -0.80
C ARG A 98 7.46 23.33 -2.31
N ARG A 99 6.20 23.19 -2.75
CA ARG A 99 5.84 23.14 -4.17
C ARG A 99 5.37 24.48 -4.72
N THR A 100 5.19 25.51 -3.88
CA THR A 100 4.66 26.80 -4.32
C THR A 100 5.73 27.68 -4.97
N CYS A 101 6.90 27.84 -4.35
CA CYS A 101 8.02 28.59 -4.92
C CYS A 101 9.39 28.08 -4.45
N ARG A 102 10.47 28.49 -5.16
CA ARG A 102 11.85 28.05 -4.87
C ARG A 102 12.32 28.51 -3.49
N SER A 103 12.06 29.77 -3.13
CA SER A 103 12.47 30.35 -1.83
C SER A 103 11.80 29.65 -0.64
N LEU A 104 10.52 29.29 -0.74
CA LEU A 104 9.86 28.49 0.29
C LEU A 104 10.39 27.05 0.35
N ASN A 105 10.73 26.45 -0.80
CA ASN A 105 11.39 25.14 -0.80
C ASN A 105 12.77 25.19 -0.12
N GLU A 106 13.57 26.23 -0.38
CA GLU A 106 14.87 26.44 0.28
C GLU A 106 14.71 26.66 1.78
N LEU A 107 13.81 27.57 2.20
CA LEU A 107 13.52 27.82 3.60
C LEU A 107 13.11 26.54 4.35
N ILE A 108 12.23 25.73 3.75
CA ILE A 108 11.78 24.48 4.36
C ILE A 108 12.90 23.45 4.39
N THR A 109 13.68 23.33 3.30
CA THR A 109 14.78 22.36 3.20
C THR A 109 15.91 22.68 4.18
N ASN A 110 16.24 23.96 4.37
CA ASN A 110 17.24 24.41 5.35
C ASN A 110 16.82 24.10 6.80
N ASN A 111 15.51 24.14 7.08
CA ASN A 111 14.95 23.83 8.39
C ASN A 111 14.54 22.34 8.54
N ALA A 112 14.79 21.49 7.52
CA ALA A 112 14.33 20.09 7.51
C ALA A 112 14.73 19.30 8.76
N PRO A 113 16.00 19.32 9.22
CA PRO A 113 16.41 18.49 10.36
C PRO A 113 15.70 18.90 11.66
N ALA A 114 15.54 20.21 11.89
CA ALA A 114 14.84 20.70 13.08
C ALA A 114 13.36 20.30 13.08
N LEU A 115 12.70 20.42 11.92
CA LEU A 115 11.30 20.05 11.77
C LEU A 115 11.10 18.54 11.93
N VAL A 116 11.96 17.72 11.30
CA VAL A 116 11.92 16.25 11.44
C VAL A 116 12.06 15.83 12.89
N ARG A 117 13.04 16.41 13.63
CA ARG A 117 13.21 16.15 15.06
C ARG A 117 11.97 16.49 15.86
N TYR A 118 11.37 17.66 15.61
CA TYR A 118 10.15 18.07 16.28
C TYR A 118 9.00 17.09 16.06
N TRP A 119 8.74 16.69 14.80
CA TRP A 119 7.67 15.73 14.51
C TRP A 119 7.92 14.36 15.11
N VAL A 120 9.15 13.87 15.07
CA VAL A 120 9.53 12.60 15.70
C VAL A 120 9.25 12.65 17.20
N GLN A 121 9.59 13.74 17.87
CA GLN A 121 9.43 13.88 19.32
C GLN A 121 7.98 14.12 19.76
N HIS A 122 7.21 14.93 19.02
CA HIS A 122 5.92 15.46 19.52
C HIS A 122 4.69 14.97 18.76
N ARG A 123 4.87 14.37 17.57
CA ARG A 123 3.74 14.04 16.67
C ARG A 123 3.72 12.57 16.23
N MET A 124 4.80 11.82 16.43
CA MET A 124 4.85 10.38 16.12
C MET A 124 4.56 9.54 17.36
N GLY A 125 3.63 8.60 17.25
CA GLY A 125 3.33 7.66 18.34
C GLY A 125 4.39 6.57 18.51
N ASN A 126 4.43 5.94 19.68
CA ASN A 126 5.42 4.91 20.05
C ASN A 126 5.52 3.75 19.04
N LEU A 127 4.40 3.25 18.53
CA LEU A 127 4.38 2.17 17.54
C LEU A 127 5.14 2.56 16.26
N HIS A 128 4.99 3.81 15.81
CA HIS A 128 5.66 4.31 14.61
C HIS A 128 7.17 4.25 14.76
N LEU A 129 7.69 4.79 15.88
CA LEU A 129 9.12 4.89 16.14
C LEU A 129 9.76 3.54 16.46
N ARG A 130 9.00 2.61 17.05
CA ARG A 130 9.48 1.25 17.32
C ARG A 130 9.67 0.44 16.03
N LEU A 131 8.71 0.50 15.12
CA LEU A 131 8.78 -0.24 13.85
C LEU A 131 9.70 0.46 12.83
N TYR A 132 9.68 1.80 12.81
CA TYR A 132 10.48 2.63 11.92
C TYR A 132 11.32 3.63 12.73
N PRO A 133 12.49 3.20 13.25
CA PRO A 133 13.32 4.06 14.07
C PRO A 133 13.74 5.30 13.30
N ALA A 134 13.73 6.44 14.00
CA ALA A 134 14.13 7.70 13.43
C ALA A 134 15.61 7.64 12.98
N PRO A 135 15.95 8.25 11.83
CA PRO A 135 17.34 8.39 11.41
C PRO A 135 18.13 9.19 12.46
N ARG A 136 19.46 9.00 12.46
CA ARG A 136 20.36 9.78 13.33
C ARG A 136 20.09 11.28 13.15
N PRO A 137 20.24 12.13 14.17
CA PRO A 137 19.91 13.56 14.10
C PRO A 137 20.54 14.30 12.91
N ASN A 138 21.72 13.88 12.47
CA ASN A 138 22.47 14.49 11.36
C ASN A 138 22.05 13.95 9.98
N ALA A 139 21.22 12.90 9.95
CA ALA A 139 20.66 12.27 8.75
C ALA A 139 19.13 12.39 8.68
N ALA A 140 18.53 13.14 9.62
CA ALA A 140 17.09 13.36 9.70
C ALA A 140 16.64 14.34 8.62
N ASP A 141 15.96 13.81 7.60
CA ASP A 141 15.52 14.59 6.44
C ASP A 141 14.06 14.22 6.06
N PHE A 142 13.41 15.07 5.26
CA PHE A 142 12.04 14.89 4.77
C PHE A 142 11.72 13.55 4.12
N PRO A 143 12.64 12.82 3.47
CA PRO A 143 12.34 11.48 2.95
C PRO A 143 11.79 10.54 4.03
N PHE A 144 12.31 10.62 5.26
CA PHE A 144 11.81 9.83 6.39
C PHE A 144 10.35 10.20 6.72
N LEU A 145 10.06 11.49 6.91
CA LEU A 145 8.70 11.96 7.20
C LEU A 145 7.72 11.63 6.08
N LEU A 146 8.16 11.75 4.82
CA LEU A 146 7.34 11.44 3.66
C LEU A 146 7.02 9.94 3.61
N ALA A 147 8.02 9.08 3.88
CA ALA A 147 7.81 7.64 3.95
C ALA A 147 6.85 7.27 5.09
N MET A 148 7.04 7.85 6.28
CA MET A 148 6.15 7.64 7.43
C MET A 148 4.72 8.11 7.14
N ARG A 149 4.56 9.29 6.54
CA ARG A 149 3.25 9.81 6.15
C ARG A 149 2.56 8.90 5.14
N ARG A 150 3.28 8.38 4.13
CA ARG A 150 2.73 7.45 3.15
C ARG A 150 2.23 6.17 3.81
N ARG A 151 2.99 5.60 4.75
CA ARG A 151 2.60 4.41 5.50
C ARG A 151 1.37 4.67 6.36
N HIS A 152 1.36 5.77 7.10
CA HIS A 152 0.23 6.15 7.94
C HIS A 152 -1.05 6.35 7.12
N ILE A 153 -0.97 7.06 5.98
CA ILE A 153 -2.11 7.23 5.06
C ILE A 153 -2.57 5.88 4.50
N ALA A 154 -1.64 4.98 4.14
CA ALA A 154 -1.98 3.65 3.65
C ALA A 154 -2.73 2.83 4.70
N SER A 155 -2.27 2.86 5.96
CA SER A 155 -2.94 2.20 7.08
C SER A 155 -4.32 2.80 7.34
N ILE A 156 -4.46 4.12 7.42
CA ILE A 156 -5.78 4.79 7.59
C ILE A 156 -6.75 4.32 6.50
N ARG A 157 -6.30 4.35 5.24
CA ARG A 157 -7.16 3.98 4.10
C ARG A 157 -7.55 2.52 4.15
N LEU A 158 -6.61 1.62 4.44
CA LEU A 158 -6.93 0.20 4.52
C LEU A 158 -7.87 -0.07 5.70
N THR A 159 -7.59 0.46 6.88
CA THR A 159 -8.44 0.28 8.06
C THR A 159 -9.85 0.80 7.85
N ARG A 160 -10.03 1.97 7.20
CA ARG A 160 -11.37 2.45 6.82
C ARG A 160 -12.08 1.43 5.94
N GLN A 161 -11.45 0.99 4.85
CA GLN A 161 -12.05 0.00 3.96
C GLN A 161 -12.41 -1.31 4.66
N LEU A 162 -11.58 -1.77 5.59
CA LEU A 162 -11.88 -2.97 6.39
C LEU A 162 -13.06 -2.73 7.34
N ALA A 163 -13.12 -1.58 8.01
CA ALA A 163 -14.23 -1.21 8.90
C ALA A 163 -15.54 -1.06 8.12
N ASP A 164 -15.51 -0.42 6.94
CA ASP A 164 -16.67 -0.26 6.06
C ASP A 164 -17.18 -1.62 5.56
N ILE A 165 -16.28 -2.56 5.25
CA ILE A 165 -16.65 -3.93 4.86
C ILE A 165 -17.27 -4.71 6.03
N LEU A 166 -16.86 -4.42 7.25
CA LEU A 166 -17.24 -5.16 8.45
C LEU A 166 -18.55 -4.66 9.06
N VAL A 167 -18.72 -3.35 9.17
CA VAL A 167 -19.84 -2.69 9.87
C VAL A 167 -20.78 -1.96 8.90
N GLY A 168 -20.32 -1.63 7.70
CA GLY A 168 -21.00 -0.72 6.77
C GLY A 168 -20.37 0.67 6.75
N ASP A 169 -20.70 1.50 5.76
CA ASP A 169 -20.13 2.85 5.60
C ASP A 169 -20.56 3.77 6.75
N ALA A 170 -19.60 4.43 7.41
CA ALA A 170 -19.85 5.37 8.50
C ALA A 170 -20.71 6.58 8.08
N LEU A 171 -20.69 6.98 6.81
CA LEU A 171 -21.46 8.12 6.31
C LEU A 171 -22.94 7.78 6.10
N ASP A 172 -23.25 6.53 5.81
CA ASP A 172 -24.61 6.04 5.59
C ASP A 172 -25.28 5.55 6.90
N GLN A 173 -24.55 5.59 8.02
CA GLN A 173 -25.03 5.09 9.30
C GLN A 173 -25.93 6.10 10.02
N THR A 174 -27.24 5.87 9.95
CA THR A 174 -28.26 6.63 10.69
C THR A 174 -28.32 6.25 12.18
N CYS A 175 -27.79 5.07 12.56
CA CYS A 175 -27.87 4.54 13.92
C CYS A 175 -26.60 4.88 14.75
N PRO A 176 -26.73 5.53 15.92
CA PRO A 176 -25.59 5.84 16.80
C PRO A 176 -24.77 4.61 17.22
N ARG A 177 -25.42 3.47 17.46
CA ARG A 177 -24.76 2.22 17.84
C ARG A 177 -23.83 1.68 16.75
N GLN A 178 -24.25 1.77 15.48
CA GLN A 178 -23.40 1.36 14.34
C GLN A 178 -22.18 2.26 14.21
N ARG A 179 -22.33 3.58 14.41
CA ARG A 179 -21.22 4.53 14.41
C ARG A 179 -20.20 4.25 15.50
N GLN A 180 -20.67 3.88 16.69
CA GLN A 180 -19.79 3.47 17.77
C GLN A 180 -19.05 2.16 17.45
N LEU A 181 -19.74 1.17 16.88
CA LEU A 181 -19.13 -0.09 16.45
C LEU A 181 -18.07 0.14 15.36
N TRP A 182 -18.36 0.99 14.39
CA TRP A 182 -17.40 1.37 13.35
C TRP A 182 -16.17 2.06 13.95
N THR A 183 -16.37 2.98 14.89
CA THR A 183 -15.26 3.70 15.57
C THR A 183 -14.40 2.73 16.38
N SER A 184 -15.01 1.85 17.17
CA SER A 184 -14.32 0.79 17.91
C SER A 184 -13.52 -0.12 16.99
N ALA A 185 -14.12 -0.58 15.87
CA ALA A 185 -13.44 -1.40 14.89
C ALA A 185 -12.27 -0.67 14.24
N TYR A 186 -12.46 0.58 13.83
CA TYR A 186 -11.41 1.40 13.25
C TYR A 186 -10.23 1.57 14.22
N GLU A 187 -10.49 1.93 15.48
CA GLU A 187 -9.46 2.16 16.49
C GLU A 187 -8.69 0.89 16.84
N ARG A 188 -9.36 -0.26 17.00
CA ARG A 188 -8.71 -1.55 17.27
C ARG A 188 -7.88 -2.05 16.08
N MET A 189 -8.41 -1.92 14.87
CA MET A 189 -7.73 -2.43 13.68
C MET A 189 -6.56 -1.55 13.22
N MET A 190 -6.60 -0.23 13.45
CA MET A 190 -5.58 0.71 12.97
C MET A 190 -4.13 0.33 13.36
N PRO A 191 -3.77 0.08 14.63
CA PRO A 191 -2.42 -0.34 15.00
C PRO A 191 -2.05 -1.71 14.41
N LEU A 192 -3.01 -2.63 14.30
CA LEU A 192 -2.78 -3.96 13.74
C LEU A 192 -2.48 -3.92 12.24
N VAL A 193 -3.27 -3.15 11.48
CA VAL A 193 -3.04 -2.90 10.05
C VAL A 193 -1.69 -2.22 9.82
N PHE A 194 -1.28 -1.30 10.71
CA PHE A 194 0.05 -0.68 10.64
C PHE A 194 1.17 -1.71 10.86
N GLY A 195 1.02 -2.62 11.83
CA GLY A 195 1.95 -3.73 12.07
C GLY A 195 2.05 -4.73 10.91
N VAL A 196 0.91 -5.10 10.31
CA VAL A 196 0.89 -5.93 9.09
C VAL A 196 1.57 -5.21 7.92
N GLY A 197 1.33 -3.90 7.78
CA GLY A 197 2.01 -3.08 6.79
C GLY A 197 3.52 -3.10 6.94
N TYR A 198 4.03 -3.03 8.17
CA TYR A 198 5.45 -3.19 8.48
C TYR A 198 5.99 -4.57 8.07
N PHE A 199 5.29 -5.63 8.44
CA PHE A 199 5.70 -6.99 8.08
C PHE A 199 5.82 -7.15 6.56
N LEU A 200 4.81 -6.71 5.80
CA LEU A 200 4.81 -6.79 4.34
C LEU A 200 5.91 -5.93 3.71
N ASP A 201 6.17 -4.73 4.25
CA ASP A 201 7.25 -3.85 3.77
C ASP A 201 8.63 -4.49 3.96
N GLU A 202 8.91 -5.07 5.13
CA GLU A 202 10.18 -5.74 5.40
C GLU A 202 10.32 -7.05 4.62
N HIS A 203 9.24 -7.82 4.49
CA HIS A 203 9.20 -9.04 3.67
C HIS A 203 9.53 -8.73 2.22
N ARG A 204 8.86 -7.72 1.65
CA ARG A 204 9.14 -7.22 0.30
C ARG A 204 10.59 -6.76 0.16
N ARG A 205 11.11 -6.00 1.12
CA ARG A 205 12.51 -5.53 1.10
C ARG A 205 13.48 -6.70 1.03
N LEU A 206 13.27 -7.74 1.84
CA LEU A 206 14.12 -8.94 1.89
C LEU A 206 14.04 -9.77 0.60
N LEU A 207 12.86 -9.90 -0.01
CA LEU A 207 12.70 -10.56 -1.31
C LEU A 207 13.43 -9.82 -2.42
N LEU A 208 13.28 -8.49 -2.49
CA LEU A 208 13.96 -7.67 -3.49
C LEU A 208 15.47 -7.69 -3.28
N ASP A 209 15.96 -7.69 -2.04
CA ASP A 209 17.39 -7.80 -1.74
C ASP A 209 17.97 -9.17 -2.15
N ARG A 210 17.22 -10.26 -1.90
CA ARG A 210 17.58 -11.63 -2.33
C ARG A 210 17.70 -11.73 -3.85
N ASP A 211 16.69 -11.25 -4.58
CA ASP A 211 16.55 -11.49 -6.02
C ASP A 211 17.28 -10.45 -6.88
N LEU A 212 17.34 -9.20 -6.42
CA LEU A 212 17.96 -8.10 -7.16
C LEU A 212 19.36 -7.74 -6.64
N GLY A 213 19.66 -7.99 -5.36
CA GLY A 213 20.94 -7.62 -4.75
C GLY A 213 22.16 -8.40 -5.24
N ARG A 214 21.98 -9.41 -6.11
CA ARG A 214 23.04 -10.32 -6.58
C ARG A 214 23.17 -10.43 -8.10
N ILE A 215 22.50 -9.56 -8.87
CA ILE A 215 22.49 -9.72 -10.33
C ILE A 215 23.89 -9.50 -10.91
N ARG A 216 24.44 -10.54 -11.53
CA ARG A 216 25.57 -10.47 -12.48
C ARG A 216 25.03 -10.73 -13.88
N PRO A 217 25.52 -10.04 -14.91
CA PRO A 217 24.95 -10.10 -16.25
C PRO A 217 25.31 -11.43 -16.90
N ARG A 218 24.36 -12.37 -16.98
CA ARG A 218 24.43 -13.48 -17.93
C ARG A 218 23.04 -13.69 -18.55
N SER A 219 23.03 -13.41 -19.84
CA SER A 219 21.93 -13.46 -20.79
C SER A 219 20.95 -14.61 -20.55
N HIS A 220 19.68 -14.27 -20.33
CA HIS A 220 18.45 -14.68 -21.05
C HIS A 220 17.33 -13.71 -20.62
N ILE A 221 16.53 -13.22 -21.56
CA ILE A 221 15.53 -12.15 -21.35
C ILE A 221 14.24 -12.77 -20.81
N GLY A 222 13.72 -12.28 -19.68
CA GLY A 222 12.41 -12.69 -19.17
C GLY A 222 12.11 -12.24 -17.75
N TYR A 223 11.06 -11.42 -17.59
CA TYR A 223 10.41 -11.20 -16.31
C TYR A 223 9.48 -12.39 -16.02
N LEU A 224 9.93 -13.32 -15.18
CA LEU A 224 9.09 -14.42 -14.70
C LEU A 224 8.87 -14.24 -13.20
N ILE A 225 7.64 -13.91 -12.83
CA ILE A 225 7.17 -14.06 -11.46
C ILE A 225 7.09 -15.57 -11.23
N CYS A 226 8.03 -16.09 -10.48
CA CYS A 226 8.00 -17.49 -10.07
C CYS A 226 7.59 -17.57 -8.63
N THR A 227 6.88 -18.64 -8.33
CA THR A 227 6.59 -19.02 -6.98
C THR A 227 7.87 -19.53 -6.30
N THR A 228 8.24 -18.99 -5.14
CA THR A 228 9.42 -19.45 -4.39
C THR A 228 9.06 -19.88 -2.98
N ALA A 229 9.89 -20.75 -2.40
CA ALA A 229 9.78 -21.18 -1.01
C ALA A 229 9.81 -19.97 -0.05
N GLY A 230 9.17 -20.13 1.10
CA GLY A 230 9.12 -19.10 2.14
C GLY A 230 10.51 -18.66 2.64
N ILE A 231 10.57 -17.43 3.16
CA ILE A 231 11.78 -16.85 3.77
C ILE A 231 11.67 -16.85 5.30
N THR A 232 11.23 -17.97 5.87
CA THR A 232 10.85 -18.13 7.29
C THR A 232 11.94 -17.70 8.27
N ASN A 233 13.21 -17.98 7.97
CA ASN A 233 14.33 -17.57 8.81
C ASN A 233 14.49 -16.04 8.87
N GLN A 234 14.21 -15.35 7.77
CA GLN A 234 14.23 -13.90 7.67
C GLN A 234 12.95 -13.30 8.28
N GLU A 235 11.78 -13.89 8.05
CA GLU A 235 10.52 -13.49 8.68
C GLU A 235 10.62 -13.53 10.20
N ARG A 236 11.32 -14.52 10.78
CA ARG A 236 11.61 -14.58 12.21
C ARG A 236 12.34 -13.33 12.73
N LYS A 237 13.21 -12.72 11.91
CA LYS A 237 13.90 -11.46 12.28
C LYS A 237 12.94 -10.26 12.24
N ILE A 238 11.99 -10.24 11.30
CA ILE A 238 10.93 -9.23 11.25
C ILE A 238 10.04 -9.34 12.49
N MET A 239 9.61 -10.57 12.81
CA MET A 239 8.75 -10.87 13.96
C MET A 239 9.34 -10.42 15.30
N LYS A 240 10.67 -10.56 15.48
CA LYS A 240 11.36 -10.10 16.70
C LYS A 240 11.22 -8.59 16.94
N LYS A 241 11.03 -7.80 15.87
CA LYS A 241 10.85 -6.33 15.96
C LYS A 241 9.39 -5.93 16.23
N LEU A 242 8.43 -6.79 15.92
CA LEU A 242 7.03 -6.60 16.28
C LEU A 242 6.84 -6.70 17.79
N ASP A 243 5.83 -6.00 18.30
CA ASP A 243 5.52 -5.96 19.72
C ASP A 243 5.12 -7.36 20.22
N PRO A 244 5.83 -7.96 21.20
CA PRO A 244 5.56 -9.31 21.68
C PRO A 244 4.07 -9.62 21.97
N PRO A 245 3.34 -8.79 22.75
CA PRO A 245 1.94 -9.11 23.09
C PRO A 245 0.99 -9.04 21.89
N LEU A 246 1.36 -8.37 20.81
CA LEU A 246 0.51 -8.17 19.63
C LEU A 246 0.88 -9.06 18.46
N ARG A 247 1.95 -9.88 18.55
CA ARG A 247 2.45 -10.70 17.43
C ARG A 247 1.37 -11.58 16.80
N LEU A 248 0.58 -12.22 17.66
CA LEU A 248 -0.48 -13.11 17.22
C LEU A 248 -1.67 -12.33 16.63
N GLN A 249 -2.02 -11.19 17.23
CA GLN A 249 -3.06 -10.30 16.70
C GLN A 249 -2.68 -9.71 15.33
N TYR A 250 -1.40 -9.38 15.11
CA TYR A 250 -0.91 -8.96 13.79
C TYR A 250 -1.08 -10.08 12.76
N PHE A 251 -0.80 -11.32 13.13
CA PHE A 251 -1.02 -12.48 12.25
C PHE A 251 -2.52 -12.69 11.96
N TYR A 252 -3.40 -12.60 12.96
CA TYR A 252 -4.84 -12.70 12.74
C TYR A 252 -5.40 -11.58 11.86
N MET A 253 -4.90 -10.35 12.03
CA MET A 253 -5.22 -9.25 11.13
C MET A 253 -4.74 -9.52 9.70
N TYR A 254 -3.54 -10.09 9.54
CA TYR A 254 -3.05 -10.52 8.22
C TYR A 254 -3.98 -11.57 7.58
N CYS A 255 -4.36 -12.62 8.32
CA CYS A 255 -5.31 -13.63 7.87
C CYS A 255 -6.65 -13.01 7.45
N PHE A 256 -7.18 -12.09 8.24
CA PHE A 256 -8.42 -11.36 7.93
C PHE A 256 -8.31 -10.53 6.64
N ILE A 257 -7.20 -9.81 6.43
CA ILE A 257 -6.94 -9.07 5.19
C ILE A 257 -6.93 -10.03 3.99
N VAL A 258 -6.25 -11.18 4.11
CA VAL A 258 -6.20 -12.19 3.05
C VAL A 258 -7.59 -12.79 2.76
N GLN A 259 -8.39 -13.06 3.80
CA GLN A 259 -9.78 -13.53 3.65
C GLN A 259 -10.63 -12.51 2.89
N ILE A 260 -10.55 -11.22 3.26
CA ILE A 260 -11.28 -10.15 2.57
C ILE A 260 -10.84 -10.04 1.11
N LEU A 261 -9.53 -10.09 0.85
CA LEU A 261 -9.01 -10.05 -0.52
C LEU A 261 -9.54 -11.21 -1.36
N ARG A 262 -9.45 -12.45 -0.86
CA ARG A 262 -9.99 -13.65 -1.54
C ARG A 262 -11.50 -13.51 -1.79
N ARG A 263 -12.27 -13.01 -0.81
CA ARG A 263 -13.72 -12.82 -0.93
C ARG A 263 -14.08 -11.74 -1.97
N LYS A 264 -13.42 -10.59 -1.94
CA LYS A 264 -13.74 -9.44 -2.83
C LYS A 264 -13.21 -9.62 -4.26
N LEU A 265 -12.24 -10.52 -4.46
CA LEU A 265 -11.72 -10.93 -5.75
C LEU A 265 -12.35 -12.22 -6.29
N ARG A 266 -13.34 -12.79 -5.60
CA ARG A 266 -14.16 -13.88 -6.15
C ARG A 266 -15.38 -13.28 -6.84
N PRO A 267 -15.76 -13.75 -8.04
CA PRO A 267 -17.03 -13.36 -8.64
C PRO A 267 -18.19 -13.72 -7.70
N SER A 268 -19.21 -12.87 -7.61
CA SER A 268 -20.41 -13.19 -6.84
C SER A 268 -21.10 -14.40 -7.47
N SER A 269 -21.36 -15.44 -6.67
CA SER A 269 -22.00 -16.69 -7.13
C SER A 269 -23.35 -16.45 -7.81
N HIS A 270 -23.97 -15.29 -7.61
CA HIS A 270 -25.31 -14.95 -8.09
C HIS A 270 -25.38 -14.31 -9.48
N THR A 271 -24.26 -13.98 -10.12
CA THR A 271 -24.29 -13.46 -11.50
C THR A 271 -24.47 -14.60 -12.50
N GLY A 272 -25.58 -14.56 -13.24
CA GLY A 272 -25.94 -15.58 -14.23
C GLY A 272 -24.89 -15.72 -15.33
N THR A 273 -24.79 -16.93 -15.89
CA THR A 273 -23.82 -17.31 -16.94
C THR A 273 -23.87 -16.37 -18.16
N VAL A 274 -25.05 -15.80 -18.44
CA VAL A 274 -25.30 -14.89 -19.58
C VAL A 274 -24.70 -13.50 -19.36
N GLU A 275 -24.79 -12.93 -18.14
CA GLU A 275 -24.16 -11.64 -17.82
C GLU A 275 -22.63 -11.73 -17.81
N LYS A 276 -22.09 -12.89 -17.41
CA LYS A 276 -20.64 -13.18 -17.42
C LYS A 276 -20.08 -13.18 -18.84
N LEU A 277 -20.84 -13.71 -19.80
CA LEU A 277 -20.45 -13.77 -21.22
C LEU A 277 -20.57 -12.39 -21.88
N LEU A 278 -21.68 -11.68 -21.67
CA LEU A 278 -21.93 -10.36 -22.26
C LEU A 278 -20.96 -9.27 -21.79
N ARG A 279 -20.43 -9.38 -20.56
CA ARG A 279 -19.47 -8.40 -20.01
C ARG A 279 -17.99 -8.76 -20.25
N GLY A 280 -17.70 -9.86 -20.96
CA GLY A 280 -16.33 -10.30 -21.23
C GLY A 280 -15.51 -10.60 -19.97
N TRP A 281 -16.17 -11.00 -18.88
CA TRP A 281 -15.50 -11.33 -17.63
C TRP A 281 -14.77 -12.67 -17.79
N SER A 282 -13.48 -12.75 -17.42
CA SER A 282 -12.95 -14.10 -17.15
C SER A 282 -13.74 -14.64 -15.96
N SER A 283 -14.44 -15.75 -16.19
CA SER A 283 -15.15 -16.48 -15.13
C SER A 283 -14.22 -16.92 -13.99
N GLN A 284 -12.93 -17.05 -14.30
CA GLN A 284 -11.93 -17.54 -13.36
C GLN A 284 -11.51 -16.44 -12.35
N PRO A 285 -11.58 -16.72 -11.03
CA PRO A 285 -11.01 -15.85 -10.01
C PRO A 285 -9.48 -15.73 -10.18
N PRO A 286 -8.85 -14.66 -9.67
CA PRO A 286 -7.40 -14.56 -9.65
C PRO A 286 -6.79 -15.74 -8.91
N CYS A 287 -5.68 -16.28 -9.44
CA CYS A 287 -4.96 -17.36 -8.77
C CYS A 287 -4.28 -16.85 -7.49
N ALA A 288 -3.90 -17.77 -6.60
CA ALA A 288 -3.29 -17.42 -5.31
C ALA A 288 -1.97 -16.67 -5.49
N GLU A 289 -1.23 -16.96 -6.55
CA GLU A 289 0.02 -16.31 -6.93
C GLU A 289 -0.17 -14.84 -7.28
N ASP A 290 -1.25 -14.51 -8.01
CA ASP A 290 -1.56 -13.11 -8.35
C ASP A 290 -1.91 -12.30 -7.09
N ILE A 291 -2.63 -12.92 -6.15
CA ILE A 291 -2.96 -12.29 -4.86
C ILE A 291 -1.69 -12.11 -4.03
N ALA A 292 -0.84 -13.13 -3.94
CA ALA A 292 0.44 -13.05 -3.22
C ALA A 292 1.36 -11.98 -3.81
N PHE A 293 1.46 -11.93 -5.14
CA PHE A 293 2.20 -10.92 -5.88
C PHE A 293 1.75 -9.51 -5.52
N PHE A 294 0.44 -9.28 -5.58
CA PHE A 294 -0.15 -7.98 -5.27
C PHE A 294 0.00 -7.60 -3.79
N LEU A 295 -0.20 -8.55 -2.89
CA LEU A 295 -0.06 -8.41 -1.44
C LEU A 295 1.37 -8.02 -1.05
N ILE A 296 2.37 -8.75 -1.55
CA ILE A 296 3.79 -8.52 -1.23
C ILE A 296 4.31 -7.25 -1.89
N LEU A 297 4.20 -7.14 -3.23
CA LEU A 297 4.83 -6.02 -3.94
C LEU A 297 4.03 -4.73 -3.81
N GLY A 298 2.71 -4.81 -3.71
CA GLY A 298 1.83 -3.66 -3.55
C GLY A 298 1.70 -3.18 -2.11
N GLY A 299 1.78 -4.10 -1.14
CA GLY A 299 1.58 -3.79 0.27
C GLY A 299 0.20 -3.21 0.58
N ILE A 300 0.03 -2.77 1.83
CA ILE A 300 -1.26 -2.27 2.34
C ILE A 300 -1.82 -1.07 1.56
N GLY A 301 -0.95 -0.26 0.96
CA GLY A 301 -1.37 0.93 0.19
C GLY A 301 -2.07 0.60 -1.12
N GLN A 302 -1.65 -0.48 -1.80
CA GLN A 302 -2.33 -0.93 -3.01
C GLN A 302 -3.58 -1.76 -2.67
N ILE A 303 -3.53 -2.53 -1.59
CA ILE A 303 -4.70 -3.26 -1.05
C ILE A 303 -5.84 -2.30 -0.74
N ALA A 304 -5.56 -1.20 -0.04
CA ALA A 304 -6.56 -0.18 0.27
C ALA A 304 -7.25 0.37 -1.01
N LYS A 305 -6.47 0.65 -2.05
CA LYS A 305 -6.99 1.15 -3.33
C LYS A 305 -7.85 0.11 -4.06
N LEU A 306 -7.42 -1.16 -4.03
CA LEU A 306 -8.18 -2.25 -4.62
C LEU A 306 -9.52 -2.43 -3.89
N LEU A 307 -9.53 -2.42 -2.56
CA LEU A 307 -10.77 -2.57 -1.79
C LEU A 307 -11.74 -1.40 -2.00
N ALA A 308 -11.20 -0.19 -2.19
CA ALA A 308 -11.98 1.00 -2.51
C ALA A 308 -12.65 0.97 -3.90
N CYS A 309 -12.24 0.08 -4.82
CA CYS A 309 -12.97 -0.09 -6.06
C CYS A 309 -14.36 -0.68 -5.76
N PRO A 310 -15.47 -0.07 -6.20
CA PRO A 310 -16.82 -0.52 -5.88
C PRO A 310 -17.16 -1.89 -6.47
N THR A 311 -16.81 -2.11 -7.74
CA THR A 311 -17.24 -3.30 -8.49
C THR A 311 -16.15 -4.38 -8.57
N TYR A 312 -16.57 -5.64 -8.67
CA TYR A 312 -15.65 -6.77 -8.92
C TYR A 312 -14.81 -6.56 -10.19
N ALA A 313 -15.45 -6.10 -11.28
CA ALA A 313 -14.78 -5.87 -12.55
C ALA A 313 -13.67 -4.81 -12.43
N GLU A 314 -13.90 -3.73 -11.68
CA GLU A 314 -12.88 -2.72 -11.41
C GLU A 314 -11.73 -3.26 -10.56
N ARG A 315 -12.03 -4.04 -9.51
CA ARG A 315 -10.98 -4.70 -8.70
C ARG A 315 -10.08 -5.60 -9.54
N ARG A 316 -10.68 -6.40 -10.41
CA ARG A 316 -9.98 -7.31 -11.33
C ARG A 316 -9.16 -6.55 -12.36
N ARG A 317 -9.69 -5.47 -12.93
CA ARG A 317 -8.95 -4.57 -13.83
C ARG A 317 -7.78 -3.90 -13.11
N TYR A 318 -7.98 -3.46 -11.86
CA TYR A 318 -6.94 -2.85 -11.03
C TYR A 318 -5.80 -3.81 -10.76
N LEU A 319 -6.10 -5.03 -10.32
CA LEU A 319 -5.13 -6.09 -10.09
C LEU A 319 -4.32 -6.42 -11.35
N HIS A 320 -5.02 -6.61 -12.48
CA HIS A 320 -4.38 -6.89 -13.77
C HIS A 320 -3.49 -5.73 -14.21
N ALA A 321 -3.98 -4.48 -14.14
CA ALA A 321 -3.21 -3.29 -14.49
C ALA A 321 -1.96 -3.13 -13.62
N TYR A 322 -2.06 -3.43 -12.32
CA TYR A 322 -0.91 -3.39 -11.42
C TYR A 322 0.20 -4.34 -11.89
N ARG A 323 -0.15 -5.58 -12.26
CA ARG A 323 0.79 -6.58 -12.78
C ARG A 323 1.39 -6.17 -14.13
N THR A 324 0.58 -5.71 -15.08
CA THR A 324 1.08 -5.30 -16.40
C THR A 324 1.91 -4.02 -16.34
N HIS A 325 1.65 -3.13 -15.39
CA HIS A 325 2.45 -1.91 -15.23
C HIS A 325 3.88 -2.17 -14.79
N LEU A 326 4.15 -3.32 -14.16
CA LEU A 326 5.48 -3.73 -13.72
C LEU A 326 6.29 -4.45 -14.79
N SER A 327 5.64 -4.95 -15.85
CA SER A 327 6.34 -5.61 -16.93
C SER A 327 6.90 -4.60 -17.95
N PRO A 328 8.18 -4.74 -18.36
CA PRO A 328 8.80 -3.87 -19.36
C PRO A 328 8.18 -4.04 -20.76
N HIS A 329 7.54 -5.19 -21.02
CA HIS A 329 6.93 -5.49 -22.31
C HIS A 329 5.55 -4.84 -22.48
N THR A 330 4.84 -4.58 -21.38
CA THR A 330 3.46 -4.10 -21.40
C THR A 330 3.29 -2.64 -20.97
N SER A 331 4.31 -2.03 -20.35
CA SER A 331 4.22 -0.66 -19.83
C SER A 331 5.48 0.13 -20.14
N ARG A 332 5.34 1.32 -20.73
CA ARG A 332 6.46 2.26 -20.93
C ARG A 332 6.96 2.90 -19.61
N CYS A 333 6.12 2.88 -18.58
CA CYS A 333 6.38 3.50 -17.29
C CYS A 333 6.86 2.49 -16.22
N TRP A 334 7.19 1.25 -16.59
CA TRP A 334 7.54 0.18 -15.66
C TRP A 334 8.64 0.58 -14.66
N ARG A 335 9.71 1.25 -15.12
CA ARG A 335 10.80 1.76 -14.25
C ARG A 335 10.31 2.69 -13.14
N ARG A 336 9.25 3.47 -13.40
CA ARG A 336 8.65 4.33 -12.37
C ARG A 336 7.92 3.49 -11.32
N HIS A 337 7.18 2.48 -11.76
CA HIS A 337 6.42 1.60 -10.87
C HIS A 337 7.37 0.78 -9.98
N TRP A 338 8.50 0.30 -10.51
CA TRP A 338 9.54 -0.36 -9.71
C TRP A 338 10.23 0.57 -8.71
N ARG A 339 10.46 1.84 -9.07
CA ARG A 339 10.93 2.86 -8.12
C ARG A 339 9.91 3.10 -7.00
N ASP A 340 8.62 3.14 -7.34
CA ASP A 340 7.55 3.31 -6.36
C ASP A 340 7.46 2.10 -5.40
N ILE A 341 7.82 0.90 -5.85
CA ILE A 341 7.96 -0.32 -5.04
C ILE A 341 9.25 -0.32 -4.20
N GLY A 342 10.19 0.58 -4.44
CA GLY A 342 11.40 0.74 -3.64
C GLY A 342 12.68 0.23 -4.31
N VAL A 343 12.65 -0.10 -5.61
CA VAL A 343 13.88 -0.36 -6.38
C VAL A 343 14.46 0.96 -6.87
N VAL A 344 15.46 1.47 -6.15
CA VAL A 344 16.00 2.83 -6.35
C VAL A 344 17.20 2.90 -7.29
N SER A 345 17.95 1.80 -7.46
CA SER A 345 19.15 1.79 -8.30
C SER A 345 18.79 1.67 -9.78
N PRO A 346 19.20 2.61 -10.64
CA PRO A 346 18.98 2.52 -12.09
C PRO A 346 19.65 1.29 -12.72
N ALA A 347 20.83 0.90 -12.24
CA ALA A 347 21.53 -0.30 -12.72
C ALA A 347 20.71 -1.57 -12.47
N LEU A 348 20.12 -1.70 -11.28
CA LEU A 348 19.22 -2.81 -10.97
C LEU A 348 17.99 -2.81 -11.89
N LEU A 349 17.44 -1.63 -12.22
CA LEU A 349 16.31 -1.55 -13.14
C LEU A 349 16.70 -2.03 -14.53
N ASP A 350 17.86 -1.65 -15.06
CA ASP A 350 18.28 -2.09 -16.40
C ASP A 350 18.59 -3.60 -16.45
N ASP A 351 18.83 -4.22 -15.29
CA ASP A 351 18.99 -5.67 -15.12
C ASP A 351 17.67 -6.45 -14.86
N ILE A 352 16.60 -5.78 -14.41
CA ILE A 352 15.27 -6.40 -14.19
C ILE A 352 14.70 -7.14 -15.42
N PRO A 353 14.86 -6.67 -16.68
CA PRO A 353 14.40 -7.40 -17.85
C PRO A 353 15.00 -8.81 -17.99
N CYS A 354 16.10 -9.10 -17.27
CA CYS A 354 16.76 -10.40 -17.24
C CYS A 354 16.62 -11.12 -15.88
N ALA A 355 15.89 -10.56 -14.91
CA ALA A 355 15.80 -11.10 -13.55
C ALA A 355 14.49 -11.88 -13.30
N ARG A 356 14.62 -13.06 -12.68
CA ARG A 356 13.49 -13.82 -12.13
C ARG A 356 13.22 -13.32 -10.71
N ILE A 357 12.01 -12.82 -10.46
CA ILE A 357 11.60 -12.39 -9.12
C ILE A 357 10.70 -13.47 -8.53
N GLY A 358 11.20 -14.07 -7.46
CA GLY A 358 10.53 -15.12 -6.74
C GLY A 358 9.55 -14.56 -5.73
N VAL A 359 8.25 -14.63 -6.00
CA VAL A 359 7.23 -14.25 -5.01
C VAL A 359 6.87 -15.45 -4.15
N THR A 360 6.83 -15.23 -2.84
CA THR A 360 6.42 -16.26 -1.86
C THR A 360 4.95 -16.62 -2.08
N GLN A 361 4.60 -17.90 -2.00
CA GLN A 361 3.20 -18.33 -2.05
C GLN A 361 2.39 -17.73 -0.90
N LEU A 362 1.10 -17.53 -1.12
CA LEU A 362 0.22 -16.88 -0.15
C LEU A 362 0.17 -17.60 1.21
N ASP A 363 0.16 -18.93 1.21
CA ASP A 363 0.21 -19.83 2.37
C ASP A 363 1.62 -19.95 2.98
N GLN A 364 2.65 -19.47 2.27
CA GLN A 364 4.03 -19.48 2.74
C GLN A 364 4.47 -18.14 3.34
N ILE A 365 3.58 -17.14 3.36
CA ILE A 365 3.81 -15.84 3.98
C ILE A 365 3.30 -15.92 5.42
N TRP A 366 4.21 -15.76 6.39
CA TRP A 366 3.91 -15.66 7.83
C TRP A 366 3.36 -16.95 8.48
N GLU A 367 2.48 -17.69 7.83
CA GLU A 367 1.83 -18.90 8.36
C GLU A 367 2.83 -20.00 8.77
N PRO A 368 3.86 -20.37 7.96
CA PRO A 368 4.82 -21.39 8.36
C PRO A 368 5.63 -20.98 9.59
N LEU A 369 5.93 -19.68 9.73
CA LEU A 369 6.62 -19.16 10.90
C LEU A 369 5.77 -19.32 12.17
N ILE A 370 4.48 -18.97 12.10
CA ILE A 370 3.57 -19.12 13.24
C ILE A 370 3.41 -20.59 13.60
N ALA A 371 3.17 -21.47 12.62
CA ALA A 371 3.08 -22.91 12.86
C ALA A 371 4.36 -23.46 13.53
N GLN A 372 5.55 -23.01 13.08
CA GLN A 372 6.81 -23.39 13.72
C GLN A 372 6.93 -22.89 15.17
N MET A 373 6.38 -21.71 15.47
CA MET A 373 6.38 -21.10 16.82
C MET A 373 5.33 -21.72 17.76
N MET A 374 4.24 -22.28 17.22
CA MET A 374 3.22 -22.99 17.99
C MET A 374 3.60 -24.44 18.35
N GLY A 375 4.75 -24.93 17.85
CA GLY A 375 5.19 -26.30 18.11
C GLY A 375 5.46 -26.62 19.60
N PRO A 376 5.32 -27.89 20.02
CA PRO A 376 5.26 -28.32 21.43
C PRO A 376 6.54 -28.09 22.28
N ARG A 377 7.60 -27.51 21.71
CA ARG A 377 8.88 -27.22 22.40
C ARG A 377 9.30 -25.75 22.37
N ARG A 378 8.44 -24.89 21.82
CA ARG A 378 8.69 -23.45 21.69
C ARG A 378 8.20 -22.71 22.94
N ARG A 379 8.80 -21.58 23.27
CA ARG A 379 8.42 -20.74 24.43
C ARG A 379 7.87 -19.37 24.01
N GLU A 380 7.68 -19.19 22.71
CA GLU A 380 7.27 -17.92 22.13
C GLU A 380 5.80 -17.57 22.36
N PHE A 381 4.95 -18.58 22.57
CA PHE A 381 3.51 -18.44 22.88
C PHE A 381 3.10 -19.38 24.01
N THR A 382 2.13 -18.93 24.81
CA THR A 382 1.48 -19.66 25.90
C THR A 382 0.63 -20.83 25.37
N GLU A 383 0.27 -21.77 26.25
CA GLU A 383 -0.57 -22.92 25.85
C GLU A 383 -1.99 -22.49 25.46
N GLN A 384 -2.54 -21.49 26.15
CA GLN A 384 -3.85 -20.90 25.82
C GLN A 384 -3.84 -20.30 24.41
N GLU A 385 -2.81 -19.55 24.04
CA GLU A 385 -2.66 -18.99 22.69
C GLU A 385 -2.57 -20.07 21.61
N ARG A 386 -2.00 -21.24 21.91
CA ARG A 386 -1.90 -22.37 20.97
C ARG A 386 -3.24 -23.03 20.73
N LEU A 387 -3.98 -23.31 21.80
CA LEU A 387 -5.33 -23.87 21.69
C LEU A 387 -6.23 -22.93 20.88
N ARG A 388 -6.16 -21.63 21.22
CA ARG A 388 -6.93 -20.60 20.52
C ARG A 388 -6.55 -20.47 19.04
N TYR A 389 -5.26 -20.59 18.72
CA TYR A 389 -4.78 -20.59 17.33
C TYR A 389 -5.38 -21.75 16.52
N GLU A 390 -5.42 -22.96 17.07
CA GLU A 390 -6.01 -24.12 16.37
C GLU A 390 -7.52 -23.96 16.16
N GLU A 391 -8.26 -23.47 17.17
CA GLU A 391 -9.68 -23.15 17.05
C GLU A 391 -9.97 -22.12 15.95
N LEU A 392 -9.18 -21.05 15.90
CA LEU A 392 -9.33 -19.97 14.93
C LEU A 392 -8.96 -20.40 13.52
N LYS A 393 -7.96 -21.27 13.39
CA LYS A 393 -7.57 -21.86 12.10
C LYS A 393 -8.69 -22.68 11.48
N ILE A 394 -9.42 -23.45 12.31
CA ILE A 394 -10.57 -24.25 11.87
C ILE A 394 -11.78 -23.33 11.57
N SER A 395 -12.14 -22.47 12.52
CA SER A 395 -13.34 -21.64 12.42
C SER A 395 -13.23 -20.49 11.42
N ASN A 396 -12.01 -20.10 11.02
CA ASN A 396 -11.71 -18.94 10.20
C ASN A 396 -12.22 -17.59 10.79
N LYS A 397 -12.56 -17.54 12.08
CA LYS A 397 -13.12 -16.36 12.77
C LYS A 397 -12.06 -15.38 13.30
N PHE A 398 -10.99 -15.15 12.54
CA PHE A 398 -9.86 -14.29 12.97
C PHE A 398 -10.29 -12.86 13.35
N ILE A 399 -11.33 -12.33 12.69
CA ILE A 399 -11.83 -10.99 12.99
C ILE A 399 -12.46 -10.88 14.37
N ASN A 400 -13.15 -11.93 14.83
CA ASN A 400 -13.78 -11.93 16.16
C ASN A 400 -12.70 -11.88 17.25
N GLU A 401 -11.59 -12.58 17.03
CA GLU A 401 -10.43 -12.54 17.92
C GLU A 401 -9.75 -11.16 17.92
N VAL A 402 -9.48 -10.60 16.74
CA VAL A 402 -8.94 -9.24 16.59
C VAL A 402 -9.80 -8.21 17.31
N MET A 403 -11.10 -8.45 17.33
CA MET A 403 -12.09 -7.52 17.84
C MET A 403 -12.48 -7.81 19.28
N GLY A 404 -12.13 -8.96 19.86
CA GLY A 404 -12.45 -9.35 21.23
C GLY A 404 -13.95 -9.57 21.50
N TYR A 405 -14.78 -9.62 20.46
CA TYR A 405 -16.21 -9.88 20.54
C TYR A 405 -16.74 -10.32 19.17
N ASP A 406 -17.88 -11.02 19.15
CA ASP A 406 -18.55 -11.39 17.91
C ASP A 406 -19.29 -10.16 17.35
N ILE A 407 -18.69 -9.51 16.37
CA ILE A 407 -19.24 -8.30 15.75
C ILE A 407 -20.56 -8.57 15.03
N LEU A 408 -20.78 -9.80 14.58
CA LEU A 408 -22.01 -10.18 13.89
C LEU A 408 -23.18 -10.41 14.86
N ARG A 409 -22.89 -10.70 16.13
CA ARG A 409 -23.89 -10.94 17.19
C ARG A 409 -23.94 -9.86 18.27
N GLY A 410 -22.95 -8.97 18.34
CA GLY A 410 -22.84 -7.94 19.36
C GLY A 410 -22.61 -8.47 20.79
N ARG A 411 -22.21 -9.74 20.96
CA ARG A 411 -21.88 -10.39 22.24
C ARG A 411 -20.37 -10.62 22.37
N THR A 412 -19.84 -10.61 23.59
CA THR A 412 -18.44 -10.95 23.89
C THR A 412 -18.14 -12.40 23.51
N ALA A 413 -16.91 -12.68 23.06
CA ALA A 413 -16.55 -14.00 22.51
C ALA A 413 -16.61 -15.16 23.54
N ASP A 414 -16.72 -14.84 24.83
CA ASP A 414 -16.63 -15.79 25.96
C ASP A 414 -17.94 -15.96 26.74
N ALA A 415 -19.07 -15.43 26.26
CA ALA A 415 -20.37 -15.72 26.89
C ALA A 415 -20.82 -17.12 26.47
N SER A 416 -20.54 -18.10 27.33
CA SER A 416 -21.02 -19.49 27.22
C SER A 416 -22.53 -19.54 27.06
N ASP A 417 -23.00 -20.44 26.19
CA ASP A 417 -24.41 -20.77 25.90
C ASP A 417 -25.16 -21.41 27.11
N ALA A 418 -24.91 -20.94 28.34
CA ALA A 418 -25.45 -21.52 29.57
C ALA A 418 -26.76 -20.87 30.06
N ASP A 419 -27.17 -19.74 29.48
CA ASP A 419 -28.36 -18.99 29.94
C ASP A 419 -29.60 -19.18 29.06
N ASP A 420 -29.50 -19.82 27.89
CA ASP A 420 -30.65 -20.01 27.00
C ASP A 420 -31.58 -21.16 27.44
N ASP A 421 -31.14 -22.03 28.36
CA ASP A 421 -31.99 -23.13 28.91
C ASP A 421 -32.82 -22.69 30.13
N ALA A 422 -32.58 -21.50 30.70
CA ALA A 422 -33.31 -21.01 31.88
C ALA A 422 -34.58 -20.21 31.53
N GLU A 423 -34.67 -19.62 30.33
CA GLU A 423 -35.82 -18.79 29.93
C GLU A 423 -36.98 -19.59 29.29
N GLU A 424 -36.76 -20.83 28.85
CA GLU A 424 -37.85 -21.67 28.32
C GLU A 424 -38.69 -22.35 29.41
N ASP A 425 -38.12 -22.61 30.59
CA ASP A 425 -38.83 -23.29 31.68
C ASP A 425 -39.81 -22.36 32.43
N GLU A 426 -39.53 -21.05 32.51
CA GLU A 426 -40.47 -20.06 33.07
C GLU A 426 -41.67 -19.79 32.14
N ARG A 427 -41.53 -19.98 30.82
CA ARG A 427 -42.63 -19.74 29.88
C ARG A 427 -43.63 -20.88 29.77
N MET A 428 -43.30 -22.09 30.23
CA MET A 428 -44.25 -23.20 30.27
C MET A 428 -45.13 -23.20 31.53
N GLN A 429 -44.71 -22.59 32.64
CA GLN A 429 -45.49 -22.63 33.89
C GLN A 429 -46.65 -21.61 33.96
N VAL A 430 -46.67 -20.59 33.10
CA VAL A 430 -47.68 -19.50 33.17
C VAL A 430 -48.95 -19.79 32.35
N ARG A 431 -49.03 -20.89 31.60
CA ARG A 431 -50.16 -21.16 30.69
C ARG A 431 -51.25 -22.10 31.19
N THR A 432 -51.24 -22.52 32.45
CA THR A 432 -52.29 -23.39 33.00
C THR A 432 -52.87 -22.86 34.31
N THR A 433 -53.80 -21.92 34.21
CA THR A 433 -54.88 -21.75 35.21
C THR A 433 -56.11 -21.15 34.54
N PRO A 434 -57.26 -21.83 34.55
CA PRO A 434 -58.52 -21.28 34.06
C PRO A 434 -59.35 -20.69 35.21
N MET A 435 -59.94 -19.52 34.98
CA MET A 435 -61.30 -19.19 35.44
C MET A 435 -61.97 -18.31 34.40
#